data_AF-A0A5J4TYX1-F1
#
_entry.id   AF-A0A5J4TYX1-F1
#
_cell.length_a   1.000
_cell.length_b   1.000
_cell.length_c   1.000
_cell.angle_alpha   90.00
_cell.angle_beta   90.00
_cell.angle_gamma   90.00
#
_symmetry.space_group_name_H-M   'P 1'
#
loop_
_entity.id
_entity.type
_entity.pdbx_description
1 polymer ?
#
loop_
_entity_poly.entity_id
_entity_poly.type
_entity_poly.pdbx_seq_one_letter_code
_entity_poly.pdbx_strand_id
1 'polypeptide(L)' 'MQDIYKNVSQAYPDQFLHVVQPHGFFVSDDGMKTFIVMEFLAGGDLRKYLNWMLNQGEKINIAVCIIDISS' A
#
# COMPACT_ATOMS: atom_id res chain seq x y z
N MET A 1 1.91 -13.26 -9.15
CA MET A 1 1.72 -12.07 -8.28
C MET A 1 2.53 -12.19 -7.00
N GLN A 2 2.39 -13.28 -6.24
CA GLN A 2 3.20 -13.55 -5.05
C GLN A 2 4.70 -13.64 -5.35
N ASP A 3 5.07 -14.17 -6.53
CA ASP A 3 6.47 -14.26 -6.96
C ASP A 3 7.10 -12.89 -7.21
N ILE A 4 6.32 -11.92 -7.71
CA ILE A 4 6.81 -10.55 -7.94
C ILE A 4 7.14 -9.89 -6.60
N TYR A 5 6.23 -9.97 -5.63
CA TYR A 5 6.48 -9.43 -4.29
C TYR A 5 7.71 -10.09 -3.64
N LYS A 6 7.84 -11.42 -3.73
CA LYS A 6 9.01 -12.16 -3.22
C LYS A 6 10.30 -11.69 -3.90
N ASN A 7 10.30 -11.55 -5.22
CA ASN A 7 11.48 -11.11 -5.97
C ASN A 7 11.90 -9.70 -5.58
N VAL A 8 10.95 -8.76 -5.42
CA VAL A 8 11.26 -7.40 -4.96
C VAL A 8 11.76 -7.41 -3.51
N SER A 9 11.14 -8.20 -2.62
CA SER A 9 11.62 -8.34 -1.24
C SER A 9 13.03 -8.91 -1.13
N GLN A 10 13.40 -9.80 -2.05
CA GLN A 10 14.74 -10.39 -2.11
C GLN A 10 15.77 -9.44 -2.73
N ALA A 11 15.35 -8.62 -3.70
CA ALA A 11 16.21 -7.60 -4.30
C ALA A 11 16.56 -6.47 -3.32
N TYR A 12 15.67 -6.22 -2.34
CA TYR A 12 15.82 -5.15 -1.35
C TYR A 12 15.62 -5.69 0.09
N PRO A 13 16.51 -6.57 0.59
CA PRO A 13 16.30 -7.30 1.84
C PRO A 13 16.32 -6.42 3.09
N ASP A 14 17.06 -5.31 3.06
CA ASP A 14 17.23 -4.38 4.19
C ASP A 14 16.38 -3.11 4.06
N GLN A 15 15.56 -3.00 3.00
CA GLN A 15 14.71 -1.83 2.77
C GLN A 15 13.25 -2.17 3.01
N PHE A 16 12.54 -1.21 3.58
CA PHE A 16 11.09 -1.30 3.71
C PHE A 16 10.46 -1.20 2.31
N LEU A 17 9.67 -2.20 1.92
CA LEU A 17 8.92 -2.15 0.67
C LEU A 17 7.66 -1.30 0.84
N HIS A 18 7.58 -0.20 0.11
CA HIS A 18 6.38 0.65 0.04
C HIS A 18 5.28 0.08 -0.87
N VAL A 19 5.04 -1.23 -0.82
CA VAL A 19 4.05 -1.94 -1.65
C VAL A 19 3.19 -2.83 -0.76
N VAL A 20 1.87 -2.71 -0.89
CA VAL A 20 0.91 -3.58 -0.19
C VAL A 20 1.07 -5.02 -0.68
N GLN A 21 1.25 -5.96 0.25
CA GLN A 21 1.49 -7.35 -0.12
C GLN A 21 0.23 -7.98 -0.73
N PRO A 22 0.30 -8.53 -1.95
CA PRO A 22 -0.78 -9.36 -2.48
C PRO A 22 -0.70 -10.77 -1.89
N HIS A 23 -1.83 -11.30 -1.43
CA HIS A 23 -1.95 -12.70 -0.97
C HIS A 23 -2.45 -13.63 -2.08
N GLY A 24 -3.29 -13.14 -3.00
CA GLY A 24 -3.82 -13.97 -4.08
C GLY A 24 -4.90 -13.26 -4.90
N PHE A 25 -5.58 -14.02 -5.76
CA PHE A 25 -6.74 -13.57 -6.50
C PHE A 25 -7.72 -14.72 -6.69
N PHE A 26 -8.99 -14.41 -6.92
CA PHE A 26 -10.01 -15.39 -7.28
C PHE A 26 -11.07 -14.74 -8.19
N VAL A 27 -11.81 -15.56 -8.91
CA VAL A 27 -12.90 -15.12 -9.78
C VAL A 27 -14.22 -15.49 -9.09
N SER A 28 -15.27 -14.67 -9.24
CA SER A 28 -16.61 -15.05 -8.80
C SER A 28 -17.10 -16.30 -9.50
N ASP A 29 -18.04 -17.00 -8.88
CA ASP A 29 -18.63 -18.24 -9.42
C ASP A 29 -19.26 -18.04 -10.81
N ASP A 30 -19.77 -16.83 -11.10
CA ASP A 30 -20.35 -16.47 -12.40
C ASP A 30 -19.29 -16.06 -13.46
N GLY A 31 -18.00 -16.01 -13.09
CA GLY A 31 -16.91 -15.62 -13.98
C GLY A 31 -16.82 -14.12 -14.27
N MET A 32 -17.75 -13.30 -13.77
CA MET A 32 -17.92 -11.90 -14.19
C MET A 32 -17.08 -10.90 -13.37
N LYS A 33 -16.57 -11.32 -12.20
CA LYS A 33 -15.78 -10.46 -11.31
C LYS A 33 -14.48 -11.16 -10.94
N THR A 34 -13.41 -10.39 -10.89
CA THR A 34 -12.11 -10.83 -10.37
C THR A 34 -11.79 -10.04 -9.12
N PHE A 35 -11.35 -10.74 -8.08
CA PHE A 35 -10.98 -10.21 -6.79
C PHE A 35 -9.50 -10.41 -6.56
N ILE A 36 -8.85 -9.40 -5.98
CA ILE A 36 -7.47 -9.48 -5.52
C ILE A 36 -7.49 -9.41 -4.00
N VAL A 37 -6.85 -10.37 -3.35
CA VAL A 37 -6.68 -10.40 -1.91
C VAL A 37 -5.34 -9.75 -1.59
N MET A 38 -5.38 -8.73 -0.73
CA MET A 38 -4.21 -7.95 -0.33
C MET A 38 -4.16 -7.84 1.19
N GLU A 39 -2.99 -7.52 1.71
CA GLU A 39 -2.79 -7.13 3.10
C GLU A 39 -3.76 -6.02 3.51
N PHE A 40 -4.31 -6.13 4.72
CA PHE A 40 -5.23 -5.15 5.26
C PHE A 40 -4.48 -4.02 5.97
N LEU A 41 -4.67 -2.78 5.49
CA LEU A 41 -4.11 -1.58 6.09
C LEU A 41 -5.10 -0.92 7.05
N ALA A 42 -4.99 -1.22 8.35
CA ALA A 42 -5.88 -0.68 9.38
C ALA A 42 -5.86 0.86 9.47
N GLY A 43 -4.74 1.50 9.11
CA GLY A 43 -4.59 2.96 9.08
C GLY A 43 -5.31 3.64 7.90
N GLY A 44 -5.86 2.89 6.96
CA GLY A 44 -6.51 3.43 5.77
C GLY A 44 -5.52 4.04 4.78
N ASP A 45 -5.94 5.12 4.12
CA ASP A 45 -5.14 5.78 3.07
C ASP A 45 -4.62 7.15 3.52
N LEU A 46 -3.48 7.54 2.97
CA LEU A 46 -2.82 8.81 3.29
C LEU A 46 -3.74 10.01 3.04
N ARG A 47 -4.62 9.96 2.04
CA ARG A 47 -5.55 11.05 1.75
C ARG A 47 -6.53 11.27 2.89
N LYS A 48 -7.10 10.20 3.46
CA LYS A 48 -7.95 10.30 4.66
C LYS A 48 -7.19 10.88 5.84
N TYR A 49 -5.96 10.43 6.07
CA TYR A 49 -5.11 10.96 7.12
C TYR A 49 -4.83 12.47 6.95
N LEU A 50 -4.44 12.89 5.74
CA LEU A 50 -4.20 14.31 5.43
C LEU A 50 -5.46 15.17 5.62
N ASN A 51 -6.62 14.68 5.16
CA ASN A 51 -7.88 15.38 5.37
C ASN A 51 -8.23 15.50 6.85
N TRP A 52 -7.98 14.46 7.64
CA TRP A 52 -8.17 14.51 9.09
C TRP A 52 -7.25 15.56 9.72
N MET A 53 -5.96 15.59 9.39
CA MET A 53 -5.02 16.59 9.90
C MET A 53 -5.42 18.02 9.53
N LEU A 54 -5.81 18.25 8.28
CA LEU A 54 -6.29 19.54 7.80
C LEU A 54 -7.51 20.01 8.60
N ASN A 55 -8.45 19.10 8.89
CA ASN A 55 -9.63 19.40 9.70
C ASN A 55 -9.29 19.69 11.18
N GLN A 56 -8.21 19.12 11.71
CA GLN A 56 -7.72 19.43 13.06
C GLN A 56 -6.91 20.74 13.13
N GLY A 57 -6.68 21.42 12.00
CA GLY A 57 -5.82 22.61 11.95
C GLY A 57 -4.34 22.32 12.16
N GLU A 58 -3.92 21.06 12.04
CA GLU A 58 -2.54 20.65 12.19
C GLU A 58 -1.74 20.92 10.90
N LYS A 59 -0.48 21.33 11.05
CA LYS A 59 0.44 21.46 9.92
C LYS A 59 1.00 20.09 9.57
N ILE A 60 0.83 19.70 8.30
CA ILE A 60 1.47 18.51 7.76
C ILE A 60 2.98 18.77 7.67
N ASN A 61 3.78 18.01 8.43
CA ASN A 61 5.23 18.00 8.25
C ASN A 61 5.56 17.22 6.97
N ILE A 62 6.14 17.91 5.98
CA ILE A 62 6.40 17.41 4.62
C ILE A 62 7.27 16.13 4.63
N ALA A 63 8.05 15.90 5.69
CA ALA A 63 8.85 14.69 5.86
C ALA A 63 8.02 13.39 5.91
N VAL A 64 6.71 13.47 6.19
CA VAL A 64 5.80 12.32 6.20
C VAL A 64 5.20 12.05 4.81
N CYS A 65 5.22 13.04 3.92
CA CYS A 65 4.37 13.04 2.72
C CYS A 65 5.06 12.50 1.46
N ILE A 66 6.37 12.26 1.51
CA ILE A 66 7.11 11.72 0.38
C ILE A 66 7.68 10.38 0.83
N ILE A 67 7.03 9.30 0.40
CA ILE A 67 7.76 8.06 0.10
C ILE A 67 8.85 8.51 -0.86
N ASP A 68 10.07 8.63 -0.36
CA ASP A 68 11.22 9.07 -1.14
C ASP A 68 11.51 7.98 -2.18
N ILE A 69 10.90 8.11 -3.36
CA ILE A 69 11.27 7.36 -4.55
C ILE A 69 12.42 8.13 -5.21
N SER A 70 13.50 8.34 -4.46
CA SER A 70 14.77 8.75 -5.03
C SER A 70 15.47 7.49 -5.52
N SER A 71 15.41 7.30 -6.84
CA SER A 71 16.16 6.32 -7.62
C SER A 71 17.67 6.59 -7.60
#